data_AF-A0A1C5UAV0-F1
#
_entry.id   AF-A0A1C5UAV0-F1
#
_cell.length_a   1.000
_cell.length_b   1.000
_cell.length_c   1.000
_cell.angle_alpha   90.00
_cell.angle_beta   90.00
_cell.angle_gamma   90.00
#
_symmetry.space_group_name_H-M   'P 1'
#
loop_
_entity.id
_entity.type
_entity.pdbx_description
1 polymer ?
#
loop_
_entity_poly.entity_id
_entity_poly.type
_entity_poly.pdbx_seq_one_letter_code
_entity_poly.pdbx_strand_id
1 'polypeptide(L)'
;MKAFRLIIKQTSANYRKPETIKNKMTYPLPPFSTVIGALHNACGYTEYKEMNLSIQGKYESMHREPYTDYCFLNRLEDDRGILVWLPNASFFSNAFVRVAHTQKSQGNSFRKGVTIQVENQNLLDEYRRLKDLNDSITEFKKTRLNPVLALIKKRKKTLKEKKKVRKQEGLDCTAVLTRENELKEIEKQIKERFEKYKYENYIEPLSHFRNLVKSVKYYEILNNIELVIHVQASDEVLHDLEEHWTDIKSIGRSEDMVDVQEAKIVELQEKLNKEVNNIYSAYIDYDTIKRGNSEGVRIYPLGRKDKYVRGTVYYLNKNYEISPENGKRIFQKKKVVYTSNYEINKVGENVYIDEDEYIVNFI
;
A
#
# COMPACT_ATOMS: atom_id res chain seq x y z
N MET A 1 -9.03 37.93 6.41
CA MET A 1 -7.99 37.06 7.02
C MET A 1 -6.86 36.84 6.01
N LYS A 2 -5.69 36.32 6.42
CA LYS A 2 -4.58 35.99 5.49
C LYS A 2 -4.53 34.49 5.16
N ALA A 3 -4.05 34.17 3.97
CA ALA A 3 -3.77 32.80 3.54
C ALA A 3 -2.58 32.77 2.56
N PHE A 4 -1.90 31.64 2.45
CA PHE A 4 -0.88 31.43 1.43
C PHE A 4 -1.52 30.85 0.17
N ARG A 5 -1.32 31.50 -0.98
CA ARG A 5 -1.80 31.05 -2.29
C ARG A 5 -0.66 30.49 -3.11
N LEU A 6 -0.92 29.35 -3.72
CA LEU A 6 0.00 28.63 -4.60
C LEU A 6 -0.72 28.30 -5.92
N ILE A 7 -0.20 28.83 -7.03
CA ILE A 7 -0.65 28.51 -8.38
C ILE A 7 0.44 27.68 -9.06
N ILE A 8 0.08 26.47 -9.48
CA ILE A 8 1.04 25.52 -10.04
C ILE A 8 0.52 24.88 -11.32
N LYS A 9 1.47 24.43 -12.15
CA LYS A 9 1.23 23.55 -13.28
C LYS A 9 1.97 22.23 -13.14
N GLN A 10 1.39 21.17 -13.66
CA GLN A 10 2.04 19.87 -13.81
C GLN A 10 1.76 19.34 -15.20
N THR A 11 2.80 18.86 -15.89
CA THR A 11 2.65 18.21 -17.20
C THR A 11 1.83 16.94 -17.09
N SER A 12 2.06 16.16 -16.04
CA SER A 12 1.30 14.97 -15.71
C SER A 12 1.33 14.66 -14.21
N ALA A 13 0.25 14.06 -13.67
CA ALA A 13 0.26 13.56 -12.30
C ALA A 13 -0.69 12.38 -12.06
N ASN A 14 -0.40 11.58 -11.03
CA ASN A 14 -1.31 10.59 -10.45
C ASN A 14 -1.60 10.91 -8.98
N TYR A 15 -2.80 11.40 -8.70
CA TYR A 15 -3.32 11.60 -7.35
C TYR A 15 -3.98 10.33 -6.85
N ARG A 16 -3.15 9.35 -6.48
CA ARG A 16 -3.59 7.96 -6.28
C ARG A 16 -4.79 7.82 -5.35
N LYS A 17 -5.81 7.09 -5.83
CA LYS A 17 -6.93 6.57 -5.02
C LYS A 17 -6.48 5.33 -4.24
N PRO A 18 -6.32 5.41 -2.90
CA PRO A 18 -5.78 4.30 -2.11
C PRO A 18 -6.68 3.04 -2.15
N GLU A 19 -7.99 3.20 -2.36
CA GLU A 19 -8.96 2.11 -2.49
C GLU A 19 -8.81 1.29 -3.78
N THR A 20 -8.02 1.76 -4.75
CA THR A 20 -7.87 1.10 -6.06
C THR A 20 -6.62 0.24 -6.12
N ILE A 21 -6.84 -1.09 -6.07
CA ILE A 21 -5.76 -2.09 -5.96
C ILE A 21 -5.33 -2.61 -7.32
N LYS A 22 -6.28 -2.90 -8.22
CA LYS A 22 -5.99 -3.51 -9.53
C LYS A 22 -5.38 -2.49 -10.49
N ASN A 23 -6.15 -1.49 -10.89
CA ASN A 23 -5.64 -0.35 -11.63
C ASN A 23 -5.38 0.78 -10.65
N LYS A 24 -4.30 1.51 -10.86
CA LYS A 24 -3.91 2.62 -10.00
C LYS A 24 -4.63 3.87 -10.51
N MET A 25 -5.82 4.09 -9.97
CA MET A 25 -6.70 5.18 -10.39
C MET A 25 -6.31 6.49 -9.71
N THR A 26 -6.72 7.60 -10.30
CA THR A 26 -6.42 8.96 -9.81
C THR A 26 -7.68 9.70 -9.39
N TYR A 27 -7.56 10.56 -8.38
CA TYR A 27 -8.53 11.64 -8.12
C TYR A 27 -8.39 12.73 -9.20
N PRO A 28 -9.44 13.51 -9.49
CA PRO A 28 -9.39 14.60 -10.47
C PRO A 28 -8.54 15.80 -10.01
N LEU A 29 -8.35 15.96 -8.70
CA LEU A 29 -7.49 16.95 -8.05
C LEU A 29 -6.76 16.24 -6.88
N PRO A 30 -5.61 16.74 -6.40
CA PRO A 30 -4.86 16.07 -5.33
C PRO A 30 -5.68 16.02 -4.03
N PRO A 31 -5.67 14.89 -3.29
CA PRO A 31 -6.28 14.86 -1.96
C PRO A 31 -5.47 15.73 -0.99
N PHE A 32 -6.14 16.23 0.06
CA PHE A 32 -5.52 17.14 1.04
C PHE A 32 -4.21 16.60 1.62
N SER A 33 -4.16 15.32 2.00
CA SER A 33 -2.95 14.70 2.54
C SER A 33 -1.75 14.75 1.60
N THR A 34 -1.99 14.72 0.28
CA THR A 34 -0.91 14.80 -0.72
C THR A 34 -0.35 16.20 -0.81
N VAL A 35 -1.22 17.23 -0.80
CA VAL A 35 -0.78 18.63 -0.79
C VAL A 35 -0.07 18.96 0.52
N ILE A 36 -0.68 18.64 1.68
CA ILE A 36 -0.08 18.89 2.99
C ILE A 36 1.29 18.20 3.08
N GLY A 37 1.40 16.94 2.64
CA GLY A 37 2.68 16.22 2.63
C GLY A 37 3.76 16.88 1.78
N ALA A 38 3.39 17.43 0.61
CA ALA A 38 4.33 18.16 -0.25
C ALA A 38 4.80 19.46 0.40
N LEU A 39 3.89 20.24 0.99
CA LEU A 39 4.20 21.48 1.69
C LEU A 39 5.09 21.23 2.91
N HIS A 40 4.75 20.20 3.70
CA HIS A 40 5.56 19.75 4.85
C HIS A 40 6.98 19.38 4.47
N ASN A 41 7.13 18.64 3.35
CA ASN A 41 8.43 18.25 2.85
C ASN A 41 9.26 19.45 2.36
N ALA A 42 8.62 20.44 1.75
CA ALA A 42 9.29 21.68 1.33
C ALA A 42 9.81 22.48 2.53
N CYS A 43 9.00 22.63 3.59
CA CYS A 43 9.40 23.32 4.83
C CYS A 43 10.31 22.47 5.76
N GLY A 44 10.61 21.21 5.41
CA GLY A 44 11.46 20.34 6.24
C GLY A 44 10.85 19.93 7.59
N TYR A 45 9.51 19.94 7.72
CA TYR A 45 8.86 19.62 8.99
C TYR A 45 9.00 18.15 9.38
N THR A 46 9.36 17.91 10.64
CA THR A 46 9.42 16.57 11.26
C THR A 46 8.17 16.24 12.09
N GLU A 47 7.38 17.26 12.43
CA GLU A 47 6.14 17.15 13.19
C GLU A 47 4.97 17.69 12.38
N TYR A 48 3.77 17.17 12.66
CA TYR A 48 2.58 17.62 11.96
C TYR A 48 2.21 19.07 12.35
N LYS A 49 1.94 19.89 11.34
CA LYS A 49 1.56 21.30 11.39
C LYS A 49 0.21 21.38 10.72
N GLU A 50 -0.78 21.84 11.46
CA GLU A 50 -2.16 21.86 11.00
C GLU A 50 -2.34 22.89 9.87
N MET A 51 -3.01 22.45 8.80
CA MET A 51 -3.30 23.24 7.62
C MET A 51 -4.73 22.93 7.17
N ASN A 52 -5.51 23.96 6.89
CA ASN A 52 -6.75 23.84 6.11
C ASN A 52 -6.46 24.25 4.67
N LEU A 53 -7.05 23.53 3.73
CA LEU A 53 -6.78 23.72 2.32
C LEU A 53 -8.07 24.00 1.55
N SER A 54 -7.99 24.92 0.60
CA SER A 54 -8.91 25.02 -0.53
C SER A 54 -8.17 24.58 -1.78
N ILE A 55 -8.72 23.61 -2.50
CA ILE A 55 -8.07 23.06 -3.71
C ILE A 55 -9.04 23.18 -4.87
N GLN A 56 -8.60 23.90 -5.90
CA GLN A 56 -9.29 23.99 -7.18
C GLN A 56 -8.31 23.86 -8.34
N GLY A 57 -8.81 23.53 -9.52
CA GLY A 57 -7.99 23.42 -10.71
C GLY A 57 -8.72 22.83 -11.90
N LYS A 58 -7.94 22.54 -12.92
CA LYS A 58 -8.37 21.82 -14.13
C LYS A 58 -7.25 20.92 -14.62
N TYR A 59 -7.63 19.94 -15.42
CA TYR A 59 -6.71 19.14 -16.22
C TYR A 59 -7.30 19.04 -17.62
N GLU A 60 -6.46 18.86 -18.63
CA GLU A 60 -6.92 18.82 -20.03
C GLU A 60 -7.46 17.43 -20.41
N SER A 61 -6.74 16.38 -20.01
CA SER A 61 -7.11 15.01 -20.36
C SER A 61 -6.64 14.01 -19.31
N MET A 62 -7.19 12.80 -19.38
CA MET A 62 -6.75 11.66 -18.60
C MET A 62 -6.50 10.48 -19.54
N HIS A 63 -5.35 9.84 -19.38
CA HIS A 63 -5.00 8.65 -20.17
C HIS A 63 -4.58 7.50 -19.27
N ARG A 64 -4.44 6.30 -19.86
CA ARG A 64 -4.07 5.08 -19.16
C ARG A 64 -2.71 4.59 -19.63
N GLU A 65 -1.73 4.63 -18.75
CA GLU A 65 -0.40 4.08 -19.02
C GLU A 65 -0.33 2.61 -18.61
N PRO A 66 -0.05 1.68 -19.54
CA PRO A 66 0.14 0.28 -19.20
C PRO A 66 1.49 0.06 -18.48
N TYR A 67 1.48 -0.76 -17.44
CA TYR A 67 2.70 -1.26 -16.81
C TYR A 67 2.64 -2.77 -16.60
N THR A 68 3.82 -3.38 -16.54
CA THR A 68 3.94 -4.81 -16.20
C THR A 68 3.91 -4.98 -14.70
N ASP A 69 2.92 -5.70 -14.22
CA ASP A 69 2.80 -6.09 -12.82
C ASP A 69 3.31 -7.50 -12.61
N TYR A 70 4.16 -7.64 -11.60
CA TYR A 70 4.80 -8.88 -11.22
C TYR A 70 4.01 -9.53 -10.09
N CYS A 71 3.38 -10.66 -10.41
CA CYS A 71 2.58 -11.45 -9.48
C CYS A 71 3.35 -12.71 -9.06
N PHE A 72 3.76 -12.77 -7.79
CA PHE A 72 4.31 -14.00 -7.21
C PHE A 72 3.19 -14.97 -6.88
N LEU A 73 3.34 -16.23 -7.30
CA LEU A 73 2.39 -17.28 -6.94
C LEU A 73 2.65 -17.75 -5.50
N ASN A 74 1.56 -18.06 -4.79
CA ASN A 74 1.62 -18.59 -3.41
C ASN A 74 2.25 -19.98 -3.33
N ARG A 75 2.31 -20.70 -4.45
CA ARG A 75 2.87 -22.04 -4.55
C ARG A 75 3.90 -22.09 -5.66
N LEU A 76 4.90 -22.94 -5.42
CA LEU A 76 5.95 -23.23 -6.38
C LEU A 76 5.46 -24.35 -7.32
N GLU A 77 5.02 -23.96 -8.50
CA GLU A 77 4.54 -24.83 -9.57
C GLU A 77 5.69 -25.13 -10.55
N ASP A 78 5.79 -26.37 -11.02
CA ASP A 78 6.90 -26.81 -11.89
C ASP A 78 6.71 -26.38 -13.36
N ASP A 79 5.51 -25.96 -13.75
CA ASP A 79 5.10 -25.87 -15.16
C ASP A 79 4.59 -24.49 -15.59
N ARG A 80 4.71 -23.45 -14.72
CA ARG A 80 4.05 -22.15 -14.92
C ARG A 80 4.98 -20.94 -14.77
N GLY A 81 4.84 -20.01 -15.72
CA GLY A 81 5.35 -18.65 -15.62
C GLY A 81 6.88 -18.60 -15.66
N ILE A 82 7.46 -17.82 -14.76
CA ILE A 82 8.89 -17.58 -14.66
C ILE A 82 9.36 -18.11 -13.31
N LEU A 83 10.26 -19.07 -13.30
CA LEU A 83 11.00 -19.45 -12.10
C LEU A 83 12.02 -18.34 -11.79
N VAL A 84 11.92 -17.79 -10.59
CA VAL A 84 12.82 -16.74 -10.11
C VAL A 84 13.41 -17.14 -8.76
N TRP A 85 14.59 -16.59 -8.48
CA TRP A 85 15.26 -16.68 -7.20
C TRP A 85 15.28 -15.30 -6.53
N LEU A 86 14.86 -15.25 -5.27
CA LEU A 86 14.81 -14.06 -4.45
C LEU A 86 16.09 -14.01 -3.60
N PRO A 87 16.85 -12.91 -3.58
CA PRO A 87 17.96 -12.73 -2.63
C PRO A 87 17.51 -12.82 -1.17
N ASN A 88 16.28 -12.42 -0.89
CA ASN A 88 15.64 -12.60 0.40
C ASN A 88 14.24 -13.19 0.20
N ALA A 89 14.04 -14.40 0.72
CA ALA A 89 12.79 -15.15 0.57
C ALA A 89 11.54 -14.44 1.14
N SER A 90 11.73 -13.49 2.05
CA SER A 90 10.65 -12.73 2.68
C SER A 90 10.25 -11.46 1.91
N PHE A 91 11.06 -11.00 0.95
CA PHE A 91 10.82 -9.75 0.22
C PHE A 91 10.38 -10.01 -1.22
N PHE A 92 9.10 -9.75 -1.50
CA PHE A 92 8.50 -9.83 -2.84
C PHE A 92 8.72 -8.53 -3.63
N SER A 93 9.99 -8.23 -3.93
CA SER A 93 10.37 -7.05 -4.70
C SER A 93 10.70 -7.40 -6.15
N ASN A 94 10.95 -6.38 -6.98
CA ASN A 94 11.44 -6.57 -8.35
C ASN A 94 12.92 -6.99 -8.41
N ALA A 95 13.61 -7.05 -7.27
CA ALA A 95 15.02 -7.43 -7.18
C ALA A 95 15.19 -8.96 -7.11
N PHE A 96 14.69 -9.67 -8.13
CA PHE A 96 14.81 -11.11 -8.26
C PHE A 96 15.74 -11.48 -9.42
N VAL A 97 16.35 -12.65 -9.34
CA VAL A 97 17.13 -13.24 -10.43
C VAL A 97 16.25 -14.19 -11.21
N ARG A 98 16.19 -14.04 -12.53
CA ARG A 98 15.45 -14.98 -13.38
C ARG A 98 16.25 -16.27 -13.55
N VAL A 99 15.57 -17.40 -13.36
CA VAL A 99 16.18 -18.73 -13.45
C VAL A 99 15.81 -19.37 -14.77
N ALA A 100 14.51 -19.47 -15.06
CA ALA A 100 13.99 -20.01 -16.31
C ALA A 100 12.54 -19.55 -16.52
N HIS A 101 12.05 -19.59 -17.76
CA HIS A 101 10.64 -19.34 -18.04
C HIS A 101 10.05 -20.39 -18.99
N THR A 102 8.75 -20.62 -18.86
CA THR A 102 8.00 -21.59 -19.68
C THR A 102 7.72 -21.06 -21.08
N GLN A 103 7.85 -21.90 -22.10
CA GLN A 103 7.60 -21.50 -23.50
C GLN A 103 6.17 -21.81 -23.96
N LYS A 104 5.49 -22.79 -23.35
CA LYS A 104 4.11 -23.18 -23.69
C LYS A 104 3.16 -22.86 -22.55
N SER A 105 1.86 -22.86 -22.85
CA SER A 105 0.80 -22.69 -21.84
C SER A 105 0.65 -23.91 -20.92
N GLN A 106 0.98 -25.11 -21.40
CA GLN A 106 0.87 -26.38 -20.66
C GLN A 106 1.99 -27.34 -21.06
N GLY A 107 2.25 -28.33 -20.20
CA GLY A 107 3.20 -29.41 -20.47
C GLY A 107 4.68 -29.05 -20.27
N ASN A 108 4.96 -27.94 -19.59
CA ASN A 108 6.32 -27.54 -19.25
C ASN A 108 6.80 -28.24 -17.97
N SER A 109 8.12 -28.26 -17.74
CA SER A 109 8.69 -28.69 -16.47
C SER A 109 10.06 -28.07 -16.24
N PHE A 110 10.20 -27.26 -15.19
CA PHE A 110 11.49 -26.74 -14.75
C PHE A 110 12.41 -27.87 -14.29
N ARG A 111 11.87 -28.80 -13.49
CA ARG A 111 12.61 -29.96 -12.98
C ARG A 111 13.14 -30.85 -14.10
N LYS A 112 12.31 -31.19 -15.10
CA LYS A 112 12.69 -32.07 -16.22
C LYS A 112 13.34 -31.34 -17.40
N GLY A 113 13.28 -30.01 -17.44
CA GLY A 113 13.81 -29.23 -18.56
C GLY A 113 12.93 -29.25 -19.81
N VAL A 114 11.63 -29.51 -19.67
CA VAL A 114 10.71 -29.64 -20.81
C VAL A 114 10.13 -28.27 -21.17
N THR A 115 10.37 -27.81 -22.40
CA THR A 115 9.81 -26.57 -22.99
C THR A 115 10.00 -25.33 -22.11
N ILE A 116 11.21 -25.19 -21.56
CA ILE A 116 11.65 -24.03 -20.78
C ILE A 116 12.80 -23.32 -21.51
N GLN A 117 12.91 -22.02 -21.32
CA GLN A 117 14.10 -21.25 -21.64
C GLN A 117 14.85 -20.96 -20.34
N VAL A 118 16.11 -21.40 -20.27
CA VAL A 118 16.96 -21.22 -19.09
C VAL A 118 17.71 -19.90 -19.21
N GLU A 119 17.66 -19.10 -18.14
CA GLU A 119 18.39 -17.83 -18.01
C GLU A 119 19.56 -17.95 -17.02
N ASN A 120 19.43 -18.80 -15.99
CA ASN A 120 20.49 -19.09 -15.03
C ASN A 120 20.58 -20.60 -14.74
N GLN A 121 21.60 -21.25 -15.29
CA GLN A 121 21.80 -22.68 -15.17
C GLN A 121 22.13 -23.12 -13.74
N ASN A 122 23.00 -22.38 -13.04
CA ASN A 122 23.43 -22.73 -11.69
C ASN A 122 22.26 -22.77 -10.70
N LEU A 123 21.39 -21.76 -10.76
CA LEU A 123 20.20 -21.69 -9.91
C LEU A 123 19.15 -22.74 -10.31
N LEU A 124 19.06 -23.09 -11.60
CA LEU A 124 18.17 -24.16 -12.04
C LEU A 124 18.63 -25.53 -11.53
N ASP A 125 19.93 -25.78 -11.53
CA ASP A 125 20.49 -27.03 -11.02
C ASP A 125 20.41 -27.12 -9.49
N GLU A 126 20.55 -25.99 -8.79
CA GLU A 126 20.21 -25.91 -7.36
C GLU A 126 18.73 -26.23 -7.11
N TYR A 127 17.81 -25.60 -7.85
CA TYR A 127 16.39 -25.89 -7.76
C TYR A 127 16.09 -27.38 -7.95
N ARG A 128 16.67 -28.01 -8.98
CA ARG A 128 16.51 -29.45 -9.26
C ARG A 128 17.02 -30.31 -8.12
N ARG A 129 18.23 -30.02 -7.62
CA ARG A 129 18.82 -30.71 -6.46
C ARG A 129 17.92 -30.63 -5.22
N LEU A 130 17.30 -29.48 -4.96
CA LEU A 130 16.36 -29.32 -3.84
C LEU A 130 15.10 -30.18 -4.02
N LYS A 131 14.59 -30.32 -5.25
CA LYS A 131 13.45 -31.21 -5.52
C LYS A 131 13.81 -32.68 -5.33
N ASP A 132 15.00 -33.09 -5.78
CA ASP A 132 15.49 -34.46 -5.60
C ASP A 132 15.78 -34.77 -4.10
N LEU A 133 16.31 -33.79 -3.36
CA LEU A 133 16.51 -33.89 -1.92
C LEU A 133 15.18 -34.06 -1.18
N ASN A 134 14.13 -33.33 -1.55
CA ASN A 134 12.81 -33.50 -0.94
C ASN A 134 12.23 -34.90 -1.14
N ASP A 135 12.43 -35.50 -2.32
CA ASP A 135 12.00 -36.87 -2.60
C ASP A 135 12.77 -37.85 -1.69
N SER A 136 14.08 -37.65 -1.54
CA SER A 136 14.95 -38.44 -0.64
C SER A 136 14.55 -38.30 0.83
N ILE A 137 14.26 -37.07 1.30
CA ILE A 137 13.77 -36.80 2.66
C ILE A 137 12.41 -37.50 2.88
N THR A 138 11.53 -37.46 1.90
CA THR A 138 10.21 -38.08 1.96
C THR A 138 10.32 -39.61 2.04
N GLU A 139 11.21 -40.20 1.24
CA GLU A 139 11.50 -41.62 1.26
C GLU A 139 12.13 -42.05 2.60
N PHE A 140 13.12 -41.33 3.11
CA PHE A 140 13.74 -41.60 4.41
C PHE A 140 12.70 -41.52 5.54
N LYS A 141 11.83 -40.50 5.51
CA LYS A 141 10.74 -40.34 6.48
C LYS A 141 9.83 -41.57 6.50
N LYS A 142 9.47 -42.08 5.32
CA LYS A 142 8.60 -43.27 5.16
C LYS A 142 9.30 -44.57 5.56
N THR A 143 10.52 -44.79 5.11
CA THR A 143 11.23 -46.09 5.20
C THR A 143 12.00 -46.27 6.50
N ARG A 144 12.49 -45.18 7.12
CA ARG A 144 13.34 -45.23 8.32
C ARG A 144 12.69 -44.55 9.51
N LEU A 145 12.35 -43.27 9.38
CA LEU A 145 11.89 -42.46 10.52
C LEU A 145 10.57 -42.97 11.11
N ASN A 146 9.55 -43.14 10.28
CA ASN A 146 8.22 -43.59 10.73
C ASN A 146 8.27 -44.98 11.42
N PRO A 147 8.96 -46.00 10.88
CA PRO A 147 9.16 -47.27 11.57
C PRO A 147 9.86 -47.15 12.93
N VAL A 148 10.93 -46.36 13.02
CA VAL A 148 11.64 -46.15 14.29
C VAL A 148 10.74 -45.47 15.33
N LEU A 149 10.00 -44.42 14.92
CA LEU A 149 9.05 -43.74 15.79
C LEU A 149 7.91 -44.68 16.24
N ALA A 150 7.45 -45.58 15.38
CA ALA A 150 6.45 -46.59 15.73
C ALA A 150 6.98 -47.59 16.77
N LEU A 151 8.23 -48.04 16.65
CA LEU A 151 8.88 -48.91 17.64
C LEU A 151 9.04 -48.21 18.99
N ILE A 152 9.47 -46.95 19.00
CA ILE A 152 9.56 -46.14 20.22
C ILE A 152 8.18 -45.99 20.87
N LYS A 153 7.14 -45.72 20.08
CA LYS A 153 5.76 -45.62 20.57
C LYS A 153 5.28 -46.94 21.20
N LYS A 154 5.55 -48.09 20.57
CA LYS A 154 5.23 -49.42 21.12
C LYS A 154 5.97 -49.66 22.43
N ARG A 155 7.28 -49.37 22.49
CA ARG A 155 8.10 -49.56 23.69
C ARG A 155 7.66 -48.67 24.85
N LYS A 156 7.28 -47.41 24.57
CA LYS A 156 6.69 -46.50 25.56
C LYS A 156 5.36 -47.03 26.11
N LYS A 157 4.51 -47.64 25.28
CA LYS A 157 3.26 -48.28 25.73
C LYS A 157 3.55 -49.46 26.69
N THR A 158 4.46 -50.35 26.32
CA THR A 158 4.86 -51.49 27.16
C THR A 158 5.47 -51.03 28.49
N LEU A 159 6.31 -49.99 28.49
CA LEU A 159 6.87 -49.45 29.74
C LEU A 159 5.81 -48.82 30.64
N LYS A 160 4.80 -48.14 30.07
CA LYS A 160 3.65 -47.62 30.83
C LYS A 160 2.83 -48.75 31.48
N GLU A 161 2.62 -49.86 30.77
CA GLU A 161 1.93 -51.04 31.30
C GLU A 161 2.75 -51.69 32.43
N LYS A 162 4.06 -51.93 32.20
CA LYS A 162 4.97 -52.46 33.24
C LYS A 162 5.03 -51.60 34.50
N LYS A 163 4.99 -50.27 34.34
CA LYS A 163 4.94 -49.31 35.44
C LYS A 163 3.64 -49.43 36.25
N LYS A 164 2.49 -49.66 35.60
CA LYS A 164 1.22 -49.86 36.31
C LYS A 164 1.24 -51.13 37.14
N VAL A 165 1.70 -52.23 36.56
CA VAL A 165 1.79 -53.54 37.24
C VAL A 165 2.72 -53.48 38.45
N ARG A 166 3.95 -52.95 38.29
CA ARG A 166 4.90 -52.82 39.41
C ARG A 166 4.40 -51.94 40.55
N LYS A 167 3.65 -50.88 40.25
CA LYS A 167 3.02 -50.04 41.28
C LYS A 167 1.94 -50.78 42.07
N GLN A 168 1.18 -51.66 41.41
CA GLN A 168 0.18 -52.49 42.08
C GLN A 168 0.83 -53.57 42.96
N GLU A 169 2.00 -54.07 42.55
CA GLU A 169 2.79 -55.07 43.27
C GLU A 169 3.73 -54.49 44.35
N GLY A 170 3.75 -53.17 44.56
CA GLY A 170 4.61 -52.51 45.56
C GLY A 170 6.12 -52.51 45.23
N LEU A 171 6.49 -52.74 43.96
CA LEU A 171 7.87 -52.89 43.49
C LEU A 171 8.50 -51.56 43.05
N ASP A 172 9.84 -51.48 43.12
CA ASP A 172 10.60 -50.31 42.65
C ASP A 172 10.38 -50.03 41.15
N CYS A 173 10.06 -48.77 40.87
CA CYS A 173 9.72 -48.23 39.57
C CYS A 173 10.76 -47.24 39.03
N THR A 174 11.83 -46.92 39.76
CA THR A 174 12.85 -45.93 39.36
C THR A 174 13.45 -46.25 37.99
N ALA A 175 13.92 -47.47 37.77
CA ALA A 175 14.50 -47.89 36.48
C ALA A 175 13.52 -47.77 35.29
N VAL A 176 12.22 -48.08 35.51
CA VAL A 176 11.18 -47.97 34.47
C VAL A 176 10.88 -46.51 34.15
N LEU A 177 10.87 -45.64 35.16
CA LEU A 177 10.72 -44.20 35.02
C LEU A 177 11.88 -43.57 34.24
N THR A 178 13.12 -43.90 34.60
CA THR A 178 14.33 -43.41 33.90
C THR A 178 14.27 -43.80 32.43
N ARG A 179 13.98 -45.08 32.13
CA ARG A 179 13.89 -45.56 30.74
C ARG A 179 12.74 -44.95 29.96
N GLU A 180 11.59 -44.67 30.60
CA GLU A 180 10.47 -43.97 29.97
C GLU A 180 10.86 -42.54 29.57
N ASN A 181 11.59 -41.84 30.44
CA ASN A 181 12.07 -40.48 30.20
C ASN A 181 13.15 -40.44 29.12
N GLU A 182 14.12 -41.36 29.14
CA GLU A 182 15.11 -41.52 28.06
C GLU A 182 14.45 -41.70 26.69
N LEU A 183 13.42 -42.56 26.59
CA LEU A 183 12.72 -42.76 25.31
C LEU A 183 11.91 -41.55 24.87
N LYS A 184 11.38 -40.74 25.81
CA LYS A 184 10.73 -39.46 25.47
C LYS A 184 11.74 -38.47 24.90
N GLU A 185 12.91 -38.38 25.53
CA GLU A 185 13.97 -37.47 25.12
C GLU A 185 14.56 -37.89 23.76
N ILE A 186 14.83 -39.18 23.56
CA ILE A 186 15.26 -39.71 22.26
C ILE A 186 14.23 -39.42 21.16
N GLU A 187 12.93 -39.62 21.43
CA GLU A 187 11.87 -39.32 20.45
C GLU A 187 11.86 -37.84 20.07
N LYS A 188 12.01 -36.95 21.07
CA LYS A 188 12.07 -35.51 20.88
C LYS A 188 13.27 -35.11 20.02
N GLN A 189 14.47 -35.56 20.40
CA GLN A 189 15.72 -35.26 19.68
C GLN A 189 15.70 -35.75 18.23
N ILE A 190 15.14 -36.94 17.96
CA ILE A 190 15.01 -37.48 16.60
C ILE A 190 14.12 -36.56 15.75
N LYS A 191 12.98 -36.12 16.28
CA LYS A 191 12.06 -35.22 15.56
C LYS A 191 12.69 -33.84 15.32
N GLU A 192 13.32 -33.27 16.34
CA GLU A 192 13.99 -31.97 16.25
C GLU A 192 15.13 -31.99 15.23
N ARG A 193 15.99 -33.02 15.25
CA ARG A 193 17.08 -33.17 14.28
C ARG A 193 16.55 -33.32 12.85
N PHE A 194 15.48 -34.09 12.65
CA PHE A 194 14.89 -34.27 11.34
C PHE A 194 14.28 -32.97 10.81
N GLU A 195 13.48 -32.26 11.61
CA GLU A 195 12.87 -31.00 11.20
C GLU A 195 13.94 -29.91 10.99
N LYS A 196 14.97 -29.85 11.83
CA LYS A 196 16.12 -28.94 11.64
C LYS A 196 16.83 -29.22 10.31
N TYR A 197 17.19 -30.48 10.05
CA TYR A 197 17.82 -30.87 8.78
C TYR A 197 16.95 -30.50 7.58
N LYS A 198 15.66 -30.84 7.63
CA LYS A 198 14.71 -30.51 6.56
C LYS A 198 14.58 -29.00 6.35
N TYR A 199 14.60 -28.23 7.43
CA TYR A 199 14.51 -26.78 7.35
C TYR A 199 15.75 -26.19 6.67
N GLU A 200 16.94 -26.47 7.22
CA GLU A 200 18.21 -25.90 6.78
C GLU A 200 18.60 -26.31 5.36
N ASN A 201 18.30 -27.55 4.96
CA ASN A 201 18.79 -28.09 3.69
C ASN A 201 17.75 -28.04 2.57
N TYR A 202 16.47 -27.83 2.88
CA TYR A 202 15.40 -27.85 1.89
C TYR A 202 14.42 -26.69 2.02
N ILE A 203 13.76 -26.52 3.17
CA ILE A 203 12.68 -25.51 3.28
C ILE A 203 13.23 -24.10 3.09
N GLU A 204 14.33 -23.77 3.77
CA GLU A 204 14.94 -22.44 3.70
C GLU A 204 15.51 -22.17 2.30
N PRO A 205 16.36 -23.04 1.69
CA PRO A 205 16.87 -22.77 0.35
C PRO A 205 15.78 -22.72 -0.72
N LEU A 206 14.77 -23.61 -0.64
CA LEU A 206 13.65 -23.59 -1.57
C LEU A 206 12.78 -22.34 -1.39
N SER A 207 12.75 -21.75 -0.19
CA SER A 207 11.94 -20.56 0.07
C SER A 207 12.37 -19.35 -0.76
N HIS A 208 13.61 -19.32 -1.25
CA HIS A 208 14.11 -18.31 -2.18
C HIS A 208 13.55 -18.46 -3.60
N PHE A 209 13.09 -19.65 -3.98
CA PHE A 209 12.50 -19.87 -5.30
C PHE A 209 11.00 -19.55 -5.31
N ARG A 210 10.54 -18.85 -6.36
CA ARG A 210 9.12 -18.55 -6.60
C ARG A 210 8.77 -18.63 -8.07
N ASN A 211 7.51 -18.90 -8.37
CA ASN A 211 6.95 -18.65 -9.69
C ASN A 211 6.42 -17.23 -9.76
N LEU A 212 6.78 -16.56 -10.85
CA LEU A 212 6.38 -15.23 -11.17
C LEU A 212 5.55 -15.23 -12.45
N VAL A 213 4.40 -14.59 -12.42
CA VAL A 213 3.54 -14.34 -13.58
C VAL A 213 3.47 -12.85 -13.82
N LYS A 214 3.41 -12.45 -15.09
CA LYS A 214 3.24 -11.05 -15.49
C LYS A 214 1.77 -10.80 -15.80
N SER A 215 1.27 -9.64 -15.38
CA SER A 215 -0.03 -9.13 -15.83
C SER A 215 0.13 -7.69 -16.32
N VAL A 216 -0.72 -7.29 -17.27
CA VAL A 216 -0.80 -5.89 -17.70
C VAL A 216 -1.78 -5.17 -16.79
N LYS A 217 -1.31 -4.12 -16.12
CA LYS A 217 -2.13 -3.22 -15.30
C LYS A 217 -1.96 -1.78 -15.80
N TYR A 218 -2.77 -0.87 -15.28
CA TYR A 218 -2.78 0.51 -15.75
C TYR A 218 -2.67 1.52 -14.62
N TYR A 219 -1.97 2.61 -14.89
CA TYR A 219 -2.07 3.87 -14.15
C TYR A 219 -3.01 4.82 -14.90
N GLU A 220 -3.86 5.53 -14.19
CA GLU A 220 -4.57 6.69 -14.73
C GLU A 220 -3.73 7.95 -14.50
N ILE A 221 -3.33 8.62 -15.57
CA ILE A 221 -2.50 9.82 -15.50
C ILE A 221 -3.29 11.00 -16.02
N LEU A 222 -3.38 12.06 -15.22
CA LEU A 222 -3.91 13.35 -15.63
C LEU A 222 -2.82 14.13 -16.37
N ASN A 223 -3.19 14.86 -17.42
CA ASN A 223 -2.27 15.66 -18.23
C ASN A 223 -2.63 17.15 -18.19
N ASN A 224 -1.60 18.00 -18.30
CA ASN A 224 -1.71 19.46 -18.38
C ASN A 224 -2.61 20.03 -17.29
N ILE A 225 -2.15 19.83 -16.06
CA ILE A 225 -2.86 20.18 -14.84
C ILE A 225 -2.50 21.60 -14.44
N GLU A 226 -3.49 22.38 -14.05
CA GLU A 226 -3.34 23.67 -13.39
C GLU A 226 -4.10 23.61 -12.06
N LEU A 227 -3.43 23.95 -10.97
CA LEU A 227 -4.02 23.97 -9.63
C LEU A 227 -3.85 25.35 -9.01
N VAL A 228 -4.88 25.76 -8.29
CA VAL A 228 -4.86 26.90 -7.37
C VAL A 228 -5.16 26.35 -5.99
N ILE A 229 -4.21 26.52 -5.07
CA ILE A 229 -4.26 25.98 -3.72
C ILE A 229 -4.15 27.15 -2.75
N HIS A 230 -5.08 27.26 -1.83
CA HIS A 230 -4.99 28.17 -0.71
C HIS A 230 -4.77 27.40 0.58
N VAL A 231 -3.85 27.88 1.41
CA VAL A 231 -3.46 27.30 2.68
C VAL A 231 -3.78 28.28 3.79
N GLN A 232 -4.58 27.82 4.75
CA GLN A 232 -4.79 28.50 6.03
C GLN A 232 -4.05 27.72 7.11
N ALA A 233 -3.18 28.41 7.84
CA ALA A 233 -2.39 27.86 8.94
C ALA A 233 -2.04 28.98 9.95
N SER A 234 -1.23 28.68 10.96
CA SER A 234 -0.65 29.71 11.84
C SER A 234 0.29 30.63 11.06
N ASP A 235 0.49 31.86 11.56
CA ASP A 235 1.38 32.85 10.91
C ASP A 235 2.81 32.32 10.71
N GLU A 236 3.33 31.54 11.68
CA GLU A 236 4.62 30.85 11.58
C GLU A 236 4.68 29.93 10.36
N VAL A 237 3.64 29.11 10.15
CA VAL A 237 3.57 28.17 9.02
C VAL A 237 3.39 28.92 7.69
N LEU A 238 2.60 30.00 7.67
CA LEU A 238 2.45 30.82 6.46
C LEU A 238 3.76 31.48 6.05
N HIS A 239 4.56 31.93 7.02
CA HIS A 239 5.89 32.50 6.76
C HIS A 239 6.86 31.43 6.24
N ASP A 240 6.91 30.26 6.87
CA ASP A 240 7.76 29.15 6.39
C ASP A 240 7.42 28.75 4.94
N LEU A 241 6.13 28.76 4.57
CA LEU A 241 5.67 28.50 3.20
C LEU A 241 6.12 29.59 2.22
N GLU A 242 6.08 30.85 2.63
CA GLU A 242 6.57 31.98 1.84
C GLU A 242 8.08 31.94 1.64
N GLU A 243 8.85 31.39 2.58
CA GLU A 243 10.29 31.20 2.43
C GLU A 243 10.66 29.97 1.57
N HIS A 244 9.90 28.88 1.69
CA HIS A 244 10.26 27.57 1.11
C HIS A 244 9.43 27.15 -0.10
N TRP A 245 8.63 28.05 -0.70
CA TRP A 245 7.79 27.68 -1.85
C TRP A 245 8.59 27.12 -3.04
N THR A 246 9.83 27.55 -3.22
CA THR A 246 10.72 27.06 -4.30
C THR A 246 11.16 25.60 -4.11
N ASP A 247 11.04 25.06 -2.89
CA ASP A 247 11.35 23.68 -2.55
C ASP A 247 10.20 22.70 -2.81
N ILE A 248 9.04 23.20 -3.23
CA ILE A 248 7.88 22.38 -3.63
C ILE A 248 8.15 21.73 -5.00
N LYS A 249 8.82 20.58 -4.97
CA LYS A 249 9.28 19.88 -6.19
C LYS A 249 8.20 19.06 -6.89
N SER A 250 7.28 18.47 -6.14
CA SER A 250 6.28 17.53 -6.66
C SER A 250 5.02 17.49 -5.80
N ILE A 251 3.85 17.36 -6.43
CA ILE A 251 2.59 17.03 -5.78
C ILE A 251 2.05 15.77 -6.44
N GLY A 252 1.87 14.70 -5.66
CA GLY A 252 1.56 13.37 -6.18
C GLY A 252 2.72 12.41 -5.91
N ARG A 253 3.24 11.78 -6.96
CA ARG A 253 4.42 10.92 -6.87
C ARG A 253 5.69 11.77 -6.97
N SER A 254 6.82 11.21 -6.54
CA SER A 254 8.13 11.89 -6.61
C SER A 254 8.54 12.28 -8.03
N GLU A 255 7.98 11.63 -9.06
CA GLU A 255 8.21 11.95 -10.47
C GLU A 255 7.22 12.99 -11.04
N ASP A 256 6.12 13.30 -10.34
CA ASP A 256 5.08 14.23 -10.78
C ASP A 256 5.51 15.67 -10.44
N MET A 257 6.44 16.22 -11.23
CA MET A 257 7.05 17.54 -11.00
C MET A 257 6.04 18.70 -11.06
N VAL A 258 6.35 19.75 -10.33
CA VAL A 258 5.57 20.99 -10.22
C VAL A 258 6.33 22.16 -10.83
N ASP A 259 5.63 22.97 -11.62
CA ASP A 259 6.06 24.29 -12.07
C ASP A 259 5.24 25.36 -11.33
N VAL A 260 5.88 26.05 -10.38
CA VAL A 260 5.23 27.08 -9.57
C VAL A 260 5.12 28.38 -10.38
N GLN A 261 3.89 28.77 -10.69
CA GLN A 261 3.62 30.01 -11.41
C GLN A 261 3.54 31.21 -10.46
N GLU A 262 3.00 30.98 -9.26
CA GLU A 262 2.85 32.01 -8.24
C GLU A 262 2.80 31.39 -6.84
N ALA A 263 3.45 32.06 -5.88
CA ALA A 263 3.39 31.76 -4.46
C ALA A 263 3.43 33.07 -3.68
N LYS A 264 2.36 33.40 -2.93
CA LYS A 264 2.30 34.64 -2.14
C LYS A 264 1.26 34.56 -1.01
N ILE A 265 1.43 35.38 0.01
CA ILE A 265 0.39 35.61 1.02
C ILE A 265 -0.66 36.58 0.45
N VAL A 266 -1.93 36.22 0.55
CA VAL A 266 -3.09 36.99 0.07
C VAL A 266 -4.05 37.34 1.19
N GLU A 267 -4.79 38.43 1.02
CA GLU A 267 -5.91 38.79 1.89
C GLU A 267 -7.23 38.24 1.36
N LEU A 268 -7.95 37.55 2.24
CA LEU A 268 -9.25 36.96 1.94
C LEU A 268 -10.39 37.83 2.46
N GLN A 269 -11.37 38.04 1.58
CA GLN A 269 -12.56 38.84 1.78
C GLN A 269 -13.74 37.98 2.24
N GLU A 270 -14.48 38.49 3.23
CA GLU A 270 -15.67 37.86 3.81
C GLU A 270 -16.99 38.43 3.25
N LYS A 271 -16.89 39.43 2.36
CA LYS A 271 -18.05 40.09 1.74
C LYS A 271 -17.90 40.03 0.24
N LEU A 272 -18.99 39.64 -0.42
CA LEU A 272 -19.07 39.63 -1.88
C LEU A 272 -19.58 40.99 -2.36
N ASN A 273 -18.80 41.70 -3.18
CA ASN A 273 -19.24 42.93 -3.83
C ASN A 273 -19.99 42.66 -5.16
N LYS A 274 -19.70 41.52 -5.80
CA LYS A 274 -20.30 41.06 -7.05
C LYS A 274 -20.27 39.53 -7.10
N GLU A 275 -21.11 38.93 -7.93
CA GLU A 275 -21.10 37.47 -8.15
C GLU A 275 -19.75 37.03 -8.73
N VAL A 276 -19.20 35.95 -8.16
CA VAL A 276 -17.92 35.38 -8.57
C VAL A 276 -18.15 34.02 -9.19
N ASN A 277 -17.67 33.85 -10.41
CA ASN A 277 -17.81 32.62 -11.19
C ASN A 277 -16.52 31.82 -11.11
N ASN A 278 -16.62 30.52 -10.82
CA ASN A 278 -15.48 29.63 -10.87
C ASN A 278 -15.50 28.75 -12.12
N ILE A 279 -14.49 28.94 -12.96
CA ILE A 279 -14.22 28.09 -14.13
C ILE A 279 -13.47 26.82 -13.75
N TYR A 280 -12.79 26.81 -12.60
CA TYR A 280 -12.11 25.63 -12.09
C TYR A 280 -13.10 24.64 -11.49
N SER A 281 -12.69 23.38 -11.53
CA SER A 281 -13.29 22.38 -10.65
C SER A 281 -12.69 22.54 -9.27
N ALA A 282 -13.46 22.29 -8.22
CA ALA A 282 -12.99 22.44 -6.84
C ALA A 282 -13.51 21.31 -5.94
N TYR A 283 -12.78 21.06 -4.85
CA TYR A 283 -13.32 20.35 -3.71
C TYR A 283 -14.02 21.34 -2.78
N ILE A 284 -15.32 21.16 -2.61
CA ILE A 284 -16.14 21.96 -1.71
C ILE A 284 -16.64 21.07 -0.57
N ASP A 285 -16.62 21.58 0.66
CA ASP A 285 -17.14 20.88 1.82
C ASP A 285 -18.59 20.46 1.59
N TYR A 286 -18.89 19.19 1.91
CA TYR A 286 -20.22 18.63 1.68
C TYR A 286 -21.28 19.35 2.51
N ASP A 287 -20.96 19.71 3.75
CA ASP A 287 -21.90 20.36 4.64
C ASP A 287 -22.10 21.84 4.26
N THR A 288 -21.09 22.51 3.70
CA THR A 288 -21.26 23.84 3.09
C THR A 288 -22.31 23.81 1.95
N ILE A 289 -22.25 22.82 1.06
CA ILE A 289 -23.27 22.69 -0.01
C ILE A 289 -24.64 22.33 0.55
N LYS A 290 -24.70 21.44 1.55
CA LYS A 290 -25.97 20.99 2.14
C LYS A 290 -26.66 22.09 2.96
N ARG A 291 -25.89 22.86 3.74
CA ARG A 291 -26.37 23.95 4.62
C ARG A 291 -26.59 25.27 3.87
N GLY A 292 -26.10 25.37 2.63
CA GLY A 292 -26.03 26.61 1.87
C GLY A 292 -27.35 27.35 1.59
N ASN A 293 -28.51 26.73 1.83
CA ASN A 293 -29.77 27.45 1.74
C ASN A 293 -30.23 28.09 3.07
N SER A 294 -29.71 27.65 4.22
CA SER A 294 -30.18 28.09 5.55
C SER A 294 -29.16 28.97 6.32
N GLU A 295 -27.85 28.75 6.13
CA GLU A 295 -26.80 29.42 6.94
C GLU A 295 -26.05 30.55 6.21
N GLY A 296 -26.45 30.88 4.98
CA GLY A 296 -25.98 32.09 4.30
C GLY A 296 -24.82 31.93 3.31
N VAL A 297 -24.27 30.73 3.08
CA VAL A 297 -23.36 30.48 1.95
C VAL A 297 -24.16 30.00 0.76
N ARG A 298 -24.20 30.73 -0.34
CA ARG A 298 -25.05 30.37 -1.49
C ARG A 298 -24.21 30.04 -2.72
N ILE A 299 -24.08 28.74 -2.99
CA ILE A 299 -23.33 28.18 -4.12
C ILE A 299 -24.33 27.57 -5.10
N TYR A 300 -24.26 27.99 -6.37
CA TYR A 300 -25.16 27.53 -7.43
C TYR A 300 -24.37 27.04 -8.65
N PRO A 301 -24.92 26.16 -9.48
CA PRO A 301 -24.40 25.95 -10.81
C PRO A 301 -24.44 27.27 -11.59
N LEU A 302 -23.39 27.52 -12.38
CA LEU A 302 -23.25 28.73 -13.18
C LEU A 302 -24.51 28.99 -14.03
N GLY A 303 -25.13 30.15 -13.83
CA GLY A 303 -26.34 30.58 -14.53
C GLY A 303 -27.64 29.86 -14.14
N ARG A 304 -27.67 29.06 -13.07
CA ARG A 304 -28.87 28.31 -12.61
C ARG A 304 -29.08 28.44 -11.10
N LYS A 305 -29.53 29.62 -10.68
CA LYS A 305 -29.76 30.00 -9.26
C LYS A 305 -30.90 29.25 -8.58
N ASP A 306 -31.73 28.55 -9.34
CA ASP A 306 -32.84 27.71 -8.87
C ASP A 306 -32.42 26.29 -8.50
N LYS A 307 -31.17 25.89 -8.78
CA LYS A 307 -30.70 24.51 -8.63
C LYS A 307 -29.55 24.40 -7.65
N TYR A 308 -29.51 23.26 -6.96
CA TYR A 308 -28.37 22.87 -6.15
C TYR A 308 -27.17 22.49 -7.02
N VAL A 309 -25.98 22.87 -6.55
CA VAL A 309 -24.72 22.36 -7.09
C VAL A 309 -24.71 20.84 -6.99
N ARG A 310 -24.30 20.20 -8.08
CA ARG A 310 -24.15 18.75 -8.17
C ARG A 310 -22.70 18.41 -8.48
N GLY A 311 -22.24 17.30 -7.93
CA GLY A 311 -20.88 16.84 -8.13
C GLY A 311 -20.68 15.42 -7.63
N THR A 312 -19.43 14.97 -7.70
CA THR A 312 -19.05 13.65 -7.18
C THR A 312 -18.64 13.78 -5.73
N VAL A 313 -19.23 12.99 -4.84
CA VAL A 313 -18.87 12.99 -3.43
C VAL A 313 -17.62 12.13 -3.22
N TYR A 314 -16.60 12.70 -2.57
CA TYR A 314 -15.38 12.00 -2.18
C TYR A 314 -15.17 12.04 -0.66
N TYR A 315 -14.50 11.02 -0.15
CA TYR A 315 -13.98 10.98 1.22
C TYR A 315 -12.46 11.04 1.15
N LEU A 316 -11.91 12.25 1.14
CA LEU A 316 -10.49 12.49 0.92
C LEU A 316 -9.71 12.40 2.23
N ASN A 317 -8.56 11.76 2.21
CA ASN A 317 -7.65 11.73 3.35
C ASN A 317 -7.10 13.14 3.61
N LYS A 318 -7.18 13.64 4.86
CA LYS A 318 -6.57 14.90 5.28
C LYS A 318 -5.26 14.67 6.02
N ASN A 319 -5.31 13.95 7.12
CA ASN A 319 -4.15 13.54 7.90
C ASN A 319 -4.35 12.10 8.41
N TYR A 320 -3.40 11.59 9.20
CA TYR A 320 -3.51 10.28 9.81
C TYR A 320 -2.85 10.24 11.18
N GLU A 321 -3.31 9.31 12.00
CA GLU A 321 -2.65 8.90 13.23
C GLU A 321 -2.11 7.48 13.09
N ILE A 322 -1.07 7.13 13.83
CA ILE A 322 -0.51 5.78 13.84
C ILE A 322 -1.16 5.02 14.98
N SER A 323 -1.84 3.91 14.66
CA SER A 323 -2.46 3.04 15.66
C SER A 323 -1.40 2.45 16.58
N PRO A 324 -1.51 2.63 17.92
CA PRO A 324 -0.58 2.05 18.88
C PRO A 324 -0.57 0.51 18.87
N GLU A 325 -1.68 -0.13 18.47
CA GLU A 325 -1.85 -1.58 18.54
C GLU A 325 -1.14 -2.34 17.42
N ASN A 326 -1.09 -1.76 16.21
CA ASN A 326 -0.63 -2.46 15.02
C ASN A 326 0.24 -1.63 14.07
N GLY A 327 0.57 -0.39 14.44
CA GLY A 327 1.42 0.51 13.65
C GLY A 327 0.79 0.98 12.33
N LYS A 328 -0.50 0.73 12.08
CA LYS A 328 -1.17 1.14 10.84
C LYS A 328 -1.63 2.58 10.93
N ARG A 329 -1.61 3.26 9.78
CA ARG A 329 -2.17 4.61 9.62
C ARG A 329 -3.69 4.56 9.63
N ILE A 330 -4.31 5.35 10.51
CA ILE A 330 -5.75 5.60 10.56
C ILE A 330 -5.97 7.00 9.99
N PHE A 331 -6.51 7.07 8.78
CA PHE A 331 -6.72 8.34 8.09
C PHE A 331 -7.99 9.04 8.56
N GLN A 332 -7.88 10.32 8.92
CA GLN A 332 -9.05 11.18 9.08
C GLN A 332 -9.48 11.66 7.69
N LYS A 333 -10.75 11.41 7.35
CA LYS A 333 -11.31 11.70 6.03
C LYS A 333 -12.24 12.90 6.07
N LYS A 334 -12.15 13.76 5.07
CA LYS A 334 -13.05 14.88 4.83
C LYS A 334 -14.01 14.56 3.69
N LYS A 335 -15.30 14.81 3.93
CA LYS A 335 -16.36 14.56 2.96
C LYS A 335 -16.56 15.80 2.11
N VAL A 336 -16.26 15.69 0.82
CA VAL A 336 -16.29 16.83 -0.10
C VAL A 336 -17.09 16.50 -1.34
N VAL A 337 -17.54 17.53 -2.05
CA VAL A 337 -18.13 17.44 -3.38
C VAL A 337 -17.13 18.03 -4.38
N TYR A 338 -16.70 17.20 -5.33
CA TYR A 338 -16.01 17.66 -6.51
C TYR A 338 -17.02 18.21 -7.51
N THR A 339 -16.95 19.51 -7.76
CA THR A 339 -17.88 20.23 -8.64
C THR A 339 -17.14 21.20 -9.55
N SER A 340 -17.78 21.59 -10.65
CA SER A 340 -17.25 22.50 -11.67
C SER A 340 -18.33 23.47 -12.11
N ASN A 341 -17.97 24.60 -12.71
CA ASN A 341 -18.91 25.58 -13.27
C ASN A 341 -19.95 26.01 -12.22
N TYR A 342 -19.47 26.61 -11.14
CA TYR A 342 -20.32 27.08 -10.06
C TYR A 342 -20.05 28.55 -9.76
N GLU A 343 -21.04 29.23 -9.20
CA GLU A 343 -21.00 30.63 -8.81
C GLU A 343 -21.36 30.76 -7.33
N ILE A 344 -20.80 31.77 -6.67
CA ILE A 344 -21.17 32.15 -5.31
C ILE A 344 -21.72 33.57 -5.33
N ASN A 345 -22.85 33.77 -4.66
CA ASN A 345 -23.46 35.09 -4.48
C ASN A 345 -23.53 35.54 -3.01
N LYS A 346 -23.19 34.65 -2.07
CA LYS A 346 -23.03 35.00 -0.66
C LYS A 346 -21.98 34.12 0.01
N VAL A 347 -21.06 34.79 0.69
CA VAL A 347 -19.99 34.20 1.51
C VAL A 347 -20.53 33.94 2.93
N GLY A 348 -19.95 32.96 3.61
CA GLY A 348 -20.30 32.56 4.98
C GLY A 348 -19.23 31.63 5.53
N GLU A 349 -19.53 30.94 6.64
CA GLU A 349 -18.51 30.23 7.41
C GLU A 349 -17.65 29.28 6.55
N ASN A 350 -16.32 29.48 6.62
CA ASN A 350 -15.28 28.76 5.87
C ASN A 350 -15.29 28.92 4.34
N VAL A 351 -16.04 29.88 3.80
CA VAL A 351 -15.93 30.31 2.40
C VAL A 351 -15.40 31.73 2.38
N TYR A 352 -14.51 32.04 1.45
CA TYR A 352 -13.92 33.37 1.27
C TYR A 352 -13.67 33.64 -0.21
N ILE A 353 -13.37 34.89 -0.53
CA ILE A 353 -12.90 35.31 -1.85
C ILE A 353 -11.51 35.89 -1.73
N ASP A 354 -10.62 35.42 -2.58
CA ASP A 354 -9.28 35.95 -2.75
C ASP A 354 -9.28 37.28 -3.53
N GLU A 355 -8.23 38.09 -3.41
CA GLU A 355 -8.07 39.37 -4.12
C GLU A 355 -8.17 39.25 -5.65
N ASP A 356 -7.78 38.09 -6.19
CA ASP A 356 -7.89 37.75 -7.62
C ASP A 356 -9.15 36.93 -7.95
N GLU A 357 -10.19 37.06 -7.11
CA GLU A 357 -11.52 36.48 -7.31
C GLU A 357 -11.56 34.93 -7.32
N TYR A 358 -10.55 34.29 -6.74
CA TYR A 358 -10.63 32.85 -6.47
C TYR A 358 -11.57 32.55 -5.31
N ILE A 359 -12.43 31.55 -5.51
CA ILE A 359 -13.31 31.05 -4.46
C ILE A 359 -12.52 30.11 -3.55
N VAL A 360 -12.49 30.43 -2.25
CA VAL A 360 -11.74 29.69 -1.25
C VAL A 360 -12.71 29.00 -0.31
N ASN A 361 -12.62 27.68 -0.17
CA ASN A 361 -13.34 26.94 0.86
C ASN A 361 -12.37 26.07 1.65
N PHE A 362 -12.11 26.45 2.90
CA PHE A 362 -11.15 25.75 3.77
C PHE A 362 -11.79 24.52 4.42
N ILE A 363 -11.10 23.38 4.33
CA ILE A 363 -11.59 22.04 4.72
C ILE A 363 -10.62 21.34 5.67
#